data_AF-R4YPA9-F1
#
_entry.id   AF-R4YPA9-F1
#
_cell.length_a   1.000
_cell.length_b   1.000
_cell.length_c   1.000
_cell.angle_alpha   90.00
_cell.angle_beta   90.00
_cell.angle_gamma   90.00
#
_symmetry.space_group_name_H-M   'P 1'
#
loop_
_entity.id
_entity.type
_entity.pdbx_description
1 polymer ?
#
loop_
_entity_poly.entity_id
_entity_poly.type
_entity_poly.pdbx_seq_one_letter_code
_entity_poly.pdbx_strand_id
1 'polypeptide(L)'
;MLAIDQNPLNILEQKKYNVSQAAALLGMSNASLNRLRRKGDAPNEISIAGNTRFLEKDLLNWLIDQNPRLKDQFELMESARTAFSRSAARANKAKNKAALKAVK
;
A
#
# COMPACT_ATOMS: atom_id res chain seq x y z
N MET A 1 -15.16 0.24 -1.05
CA MET A 1 -15.01 -0.80 -0.01
C MET A 1 -13.63 -1.40 -0.16
N LEU A 2 -12.69 -1.05 0.74
CA LEU A 2 -11.37 -1.70 0.78
C LEU A 2 -11.58 -3.16 1.19
N ALA A 3 -11.27 -4.10 0.29
CA ALA A 3 -11.25 -5.50 0.60
C ALA A 3 -10.20 -5.74 1.69
N ILE A 4 -10.65 -5.96 2.92
CA ILE A 4 -9.81 -6.46 3.99
C ILE A 4 -9.56 -7.92 3.66
N ASP A 5 -8.51 -8.15 2.88
CA ASP A 5 -8.05 -9.49 2.51
C ASP A 5 -7.57 -10.20 3.79
N GLN A 6 -8.51 -10.85 4.49
CA GLN A 6 -8.31 -11.58 5.75
C GLN A 6 -7.74 -12.99 5.50
N ASN A 7 -6.89 -13.15 4.49
CA ASN A 7 -6.25 -14.43 4.26
C ASN A 7 -5.04 -14.56 5.20
N PRO A 8 -5.05 -15.46 6.20
CA PRO A 8 -3.95 -15.61 7.16
C PRO A 8 -2.64 -16.05 6.49
N LEU A 9 -2.72 -16.67 5.30
CA LEU A 9 -1.55 -16.99 4.46
C LEU A 9 -0.82 -15.74 3.94
N ASN A 10 -1.55 -14.64 3.76
CA ASN A 10 -0.98 -13.38 3.26
C ASN A 10 -0.09 -12.71 4.33
N ILE A 11 -0.38 -12.92 5.62
CA ILE A 11 0.46 -12.40 6.73
C ILE A 11 1.84 -13.06 6.73
N LEU A 12 1.94 -14.33 6.34
CA LEU A 12 3.21 -15.07 6.27
C LEU A 12 4.09 -14.58 5.12
N GLU A 13 3.50 -14.25 3.97
CA GLU A 13 4.21 -13.73 2.79
C GLU A 13 4.56 -12.24 2.90
N GLN A 14 3.86 -11.49 3.75
CA GLN A 14 4.13 -10.07 3.96
C GLN A 14 5.49 -9.83 4.63
N LYS A 15 6.20 -8.80 4.14
CA LYS A 15 7.45 -8.34 4.75
C LYS A 15 7.19 -7.83 6.17
N LYS A 16 8.00 -8.36 7.09
CA LYS A 16 7.92 -8.09 8.53
C LYS A 16 9.14 -7.29 8.94
N TYR A 17 8.91 -6.16 9.57
CA TYR A 17 9.95 -5.27 10.03
C TYR A 17 10.07 -5.31 11.55
N ASN A 18 11.30 -5.25 12.05
CA ASN A 18 11.52 -4.99 13.48
C ASN A 18 11.29 -3.51 13.80
N VAL A 19 11.30 -3.14 15.08
CA VAL A 19 11.08 -1.76 15.55
C VAL A 19 12.02 -0.77 14.84
N SER A 20 13.31 -1.10 14.71
CA SER A 20 14.29 -0.22 14.07
C SER A 20 14.04 -0.01 12.58
N GLN A 21 13.68 -1.07 11.86
CA GLN A 21 13.37 -1.02 10.45
C GLN A 21 12.05 -0.27 10.20
N ALA A 22 11.04 -0.49 11.04
CA ALA A 22 9.78 0.23 10.98
C ALA A 22 9.99 1.73 11.22
N ALA A 23 10.79 2.11 12.21
CA ALA A 23 11.13 3.51 12.47
C ALA A 23 11.88 4.15 11.29
N ALA A 24 12.83 3.43 10.70
CA ALA A 24 13.56 3.89 9.51
C ALA A 24 12.64 4.09 8.30
N LEU A 25 11.71 3.16 8.04
CA LEU A 25 10.73 3.27 6.96
C LEU A 25 9.78 4.46 7.14
N LEU A 26 9.39 4.75 8.39
CA LEU A 26 8.58 5.90 8.73
C LEU A 26 9.39 7.20 8.83
N GLY A 27 10.70 7.18 8.56
CA GLY A 27 11.56 8.34 8.60
C GLY A 27 11.73 8.95 10.01
N MET A 28 11.57 8.15 11.06
CA MET A 28 11.61 8.62 12.45
C MET A 28 12.59 7.85 13.33
N SER A 29 12.88 8.39 14.51
CA SER A 29 13.73 7.72 15.49
C SER A 29 13.00 6.58 16.22
N ASN A 30 13.75 5.57 16.68
CA ASN A 30 13.22 4.50 17.54
C ASN A 30 12.53 5.05 18.80
N ALA A 31 13.04 6.15 19.36
CA ALA A 31 12.46 6.79 20.53
C ALA A 31 11.08 7.39 20.21
N SER A 32 10.95 8.03 19.05
CA SER A 32 9.67 8.56 18.56
C SER A 32 8.64 7.45 18.37
N LEU A 33 9.03 6.35 17.72
CA LEU A 33 8.15 5.20 17.53
C LEU A 33 7.73 4.57 18.87
N ASN A 34 8.65 4.38 19.81
CA ASN A 34 8.33 3.86 21.14
C ASN A 34 7.43 4.82 21.94
N ARG A 35 7.55 6.13 21.74
CA ARG A 35 6.64 7.12 22.34
C ARG A 35 5.22 6.98 21.79
N LEU A 36 5.07 6.78 20.49
CA LEU A 36 3.77 6.52 19.86
C LEU A 36 3.16 5.21 20.38
N ARG A 37 3.96 4.15 20.52
CA ARG A 37 3.52 2.86 21.07
C ARG A 37 2.95 3.00 22.48
N ARG A 38 3.62 3.76 23.34
CA ARG A 38 3.15 4.04 24.72
C ARG A 38 1.86 4.86 24.75
N LYS A 39 1.60 5.66 23.72
CA LYS A 39 0.39 6.49 23.59
C LYS A 39 -0.80 5.74 22.98
N GLY A 40 -0.58 4.56 22.38
CA GLY A 40 -1.61 3.85 21.62
C GLY A 40 -1.81 4.36 20.19
N ASP A 41 -1.05 5.36 19.76
CA ASP A 41 -1.10 5.96 18.41
C ASP A 41 -0.11 5.30 17.43
N ALA A 42 0.39 4.10 17.74
CA ALA A 42 1.34 3.41 16.88
C ALA A 42 0.66 2.57 15.79
N PRO A 43 1.38 2.28 14.69
CA PRO A 43 0.96 1.27 13.72
C PRO A 43 0.77 -0.09 14.41
N ASN A 44 -0.18 -0.89 13.91
CA ASN A 44 -0.48 -2.21 14.47
C ASN A 44 0.77 -3.09 14.52
N GLU A 45 1.00 -3.70 15.68
CA GLU A 45 2.11 -4.61 15.90
C GLU A 45 1.61 -6.03 16.12
N ILE A 46 2.36 -7.00 15.59
CA ILE A 46 2.13 -8.42 15.81
C ILE A 46 3.28 -9.00 16.63
N SER A 47 2.94 -9.89 17.56
CA SER A 47 3.94 -10.63 18.31
C SER A 47 4.19 -11.98 17.63
N ILE A 48 5.43 -12.20 17.18
CA ILE A 48 5.85 -13.49 16.60
C ILE A 48 6.98 -14.03 17.47
N ALA A 49 6.73 -15.17 18.13
CA ALA A 49 7.69 -15.81 19.04
C ALA A 49 8.28 -14.83 20.09
N GLY A 50 7.43 -13.98 20.68
CA GLY A 50 7.83 -13.01 21.71
C GLY A 50 8.51 -11.74 21.19
N ASN A 51 8.72 -11.62 19.87
CA ASN A 51 9.30 -10.43 19.26
C ASN A 51 8.24 -9.58 18.57
N THR A 52 8.24 -8.28 18.85
CA THR A 52 7.40 -7.30 18.15
C THR A 52 7.83 -7.19 16.68
N ARG A 53 6.88 -7.37 15.77
CA ARG A 53 7.03 -7.19 14.34
C ARG A 53 5.94 -6.28 13.81
N PHE A 54 6.28 -5.48 12.81
CA PHE A 54 5.35 -4.63 12.08
C PHE A 54 5.18 -5.17 10.67
N LEU A 55 3.94 -5.19 10.19
CA LEU A 55 3.65 -5.51 8.80
C LEU A 55 3.78 -4.26 7.94
N GLU A 56 4.35 -4.41 6.75
CA GLU A 56 4.50 -3.30 5.80
C GLU A 56 3.16 -2.60 5.50
N LYS A 57 2.10 -3.39 5.32
CA LYS A 57 0.75 -2.90 5.04
C LYS A 57 0.23 -2.01 6.18
N ASP A 58 0.43 -2.42 7.43
CA ASP A 58 -0.05 -1.66 8.59
C ASP A 58 0.74 -0.37 8.79
N LEU A 59 2.05 -0.40 8.52
CA LEU A 59 2.89 0.80 8.53
C LEU A 59 2.43 1.81 7.46
N LEU A 60 2.13 1.33 6.25
CA LEU A 60 1.64 2.17 5.15
C LEU A 60 0.25 2.74 5.45
N ASN A 61 -0.68 1.92 5.92
CA ASN A 61 -2.02 2.38 6.29
C ASN A 61 -1.95 3.45 7.39
N TRP A 62 -1.14 3.22 8.42
CA TRP A 62 -0.94 4.20 9.47
C TRP A 62 -0.32 5.50 8.93
N LEU A 63 0.66 5.42 8.04
CA LEU A 63 1.26 6.61 7.43
C LEU A 63 0.24 7.44 6.64
N ILE A 64 -0.68 6.77 5.92
CA ILE A 64 -1.79 7.39 5.19
C ILE A 64 -2.77 8.04 6.18
N ASP A 65 -3.12 7.37 7.27
CA ASP A 65 -4.02 7.91 8.30
C ASP A 65 -3.44 9.14 9.00
N GLN A 66 -2.14 9.15 9.30
CA GLN A 66 -1.44 10.29 9.89
C GLN A 66 -1.28 11.47 8.91
N ASN A 67 -1.34 11.23 7.60
CA ASN A 67 -1.15 12.24 6.56
C ASN A 67 -2.27 12.16 5.51
N PRO A 68 -3.44 12.75 5.76
CA PRO A 68 -4.58 12.68 4.84
C PRO A 68 -4.28 13.20 3.43
N ARG A 69 -3.31 14.12 3.29
CA ARG A 69 -2.82 14.61 1.98
C ARG A 69 -2.16 13.53 1.12
N LEU A 70 -1.55 12.52 1.73
CA LEU A 70 -1.01 11.37 1.01
C LEU A 70 -2.13 10.50 0.45
N LYS A 71 -3.25 10.37 1.18
CA LYS A 71 -4.42 9.62 0.72
C LYS A 71 -4.96 10.18 -0.59
N ASP A 72 -5.13 11.50 -0.66
CA ASP A 72 -5.58 12.18 -1.88
C ASP A 72 -4.61 11.96 -3.05
N GLN A 73 -3.30 11.98 -2.79
CA GLN A 73 -2.29 11.72 -3.82
C GLN A 73 -2.28 10.27 -4.31
N PHE A 74 -2.41 9.29 -3.41
CA PHE A 74 -2.51 7.87 -3.78
C PHE A 74 -3.78 7.60 -4.60
N GLU A 75 -4.93 8.16 -4.20
CA GLU A 75 -6.19 8.05 -4.94
C GLU A 75 -6.10 8.74 -6.32
N LEU A 76 -5.44 9.90 -6.41
CA LEU A 76 -5.20 10.59 -7.68
C LEU A 76 -4.27 9.78 -8.60
N MET A 77 -3.23 9.15 -8.04
CA MET A 77 -2.29 8.35 -8.80
C MET A 77 -2.92 7.04 -9.29
N GLU A 78 -3.76 6.40 -8.47
CA GLU A 78 -4.48 5.18 -8.84
C GLU A 78 -5.57 5.45 -9.90
N SER A 79 -6.31 6.55 -9.75
CA SER A 79 -7.26 7.01 -10.77
C SER A 79 -6.58 7.41 -12.08
N ALA A 80 -5.41 8.07 -12.01
CA ALA A 80 -4.60 8.35 -13.19
C ALA A 80 -4.12 7.05 -13.87
N ARG A 81 -3.58 6.10 -13.10
CA ARG A 81 -3.08 4.81 -13.64
C ARG A 81 -4.19 4.02 -14.34
N THR A 82 -5.37 3.97 -13.75
CA THR A 82 -6.53 3.29 -14.35
C THR A 82 -7.05 4.03 -15.59
N ALA A 83 -7.02 5.38 -15.60
CA ALA A 83 -7.37 6.18 -16.78
C ALA A 83 -6.39 5.96 -17.94
N PHE A 84 -5.08 5.96 -17.69
CA PHE A 84 -4.04 5.66 -18.70
C PHE A 84 -4.15 4.23 -19.23
N SER A 85 -4.46 3.26 -18.37
CA SER A 85 -4.64 1.86 -18.79
C SER A 85 -5.90 1.69 -19.67
N ARG A 86 -6.98 2.42 -19.37
CA ARG A 86 -8.21 2.44 -20.19
C ARG A 86 -7.99 3.15 -21.53
N SER A 87 -7.21 4.22 -21.58
CA SER A 87 -6.90 4.91 -22.84
C SER A 87 -6.03 4.04 -23.76
N ALA A 88 -5.04 3.34 -23.21
CA ALA A 88 -4.23 2.36 -23.96
C ALA A 88 -5.07 1.19 -24.51
N ALA A 89 -6.00 0.65 -23.71
CA ALA A 89 -6.91 -0.42 -24.14
C ALA A 89 -7.85 0.03 -25.28
N ARG A 90 -8.33 1.27 -25.24
CA ARG A 90 -9.16 1.85 -26.31
C ARG A 90 -8.35 2.07 -27.60
N ALA A 91 -7.11 2.53 -27.48
CA ALA A 91 -6.22 2.72 -28.63
C ALA A 91 -5.88 1.39 -29.33
N ASN A 92 -5.58 0.35 -28.57
CA ASN A 92 -5.32 -0.99 -29.13
C ASN A 92 -6.57 -1.61 -29.78
N LYS A 93 -7.75 -1.43 -29.19
CA LYS A 93 -9.02 -1.87 -29.80
C LYS A 93 -9.32 -1.14 -31.11
N ALA A 94 -9.01 0.16 -31.19
CA ALA A 94 -9.19 0.95 -32.41
C ALA A 94 -8.23 0.50 -33.53
N LYS A 95 -6.96 0.24 -33.21
CA LYS A 95 -5.97 -0.30 -34.17
C LYS A 95 -6.36 -1.68 -34.69
N ASN A 96 -6.78 -2.60 -33.80
CA ASN A 96 -7.22 -3.93 -34.21
C ASN A 96 -8.48 -3.90 -35.08
N LYS A 97 -9.42 -2.98 -34.81
CA LYS A 97 -10.62 -2.81 -35.65
C LYS A 97 -10.30 -2.21 -37.02
N ALA A 98 -9.32 -1.30 -37.10
CA ALA A 98 -8.85 -0.74 -38.37
C ALA A 98 -8.11 -1.80 -39.21
N ALA A 99 -7.25 -2.61 -38.57
CA ALA A 99 -6.55 -3.71 -39.23
C ALA A 99 -7.51 -4.78 -39.77
N LEU A 100 -8.55 -5.17 -39.00
CA LEU A 100 -9.56 -6.13 -39.47
C LEU A 100 -10.40 -5.61 -40.66
N LYS A 101 -10.54 -4.29 -40.80
CA LYS A 101 -11.32 -3.66 -41.89
C LYS A 101 -10.50 -3.50 -43.17
N ALA A 102 -9.17 -3.49 -43.07
CA ALA A 102 -8.26 -3.37 -44.21
C ALA A 102 -7.91 -4.74 -44.86
N VAL A 103 -8.22 -5.84 -44.17
CA VAL A 103 -8.00 -7.22 -44.65
C VAL A 103 -9.25 -7.78 -45.35
N LYS A 104 -10.30 -6.98 -45.52
CA LYS A 104 -11.59 -7.37 -46.12
C LYS A 104 -11.86 -6.52 -47.36
#